data_AF-A0A973HZN9-F1
#
_entry.id   AF-A0A973HZN9-F1
#
_cell.length_a   1.000
_cell.length_b   1.000
_cell.length_c   1.000
_cell.angle_alpha   90.00
_cell.angle_beta   90.00
_cell.angle_gamma   90.00
#
_symmetry.space_group_name_H-M   'P 1'
#
loop_
_entity.id
_entity.type
_entity.pdbx_description
1 polymer ?
#
loop_
_entity_poly.entity_id
_entity_poly.type
_entity_poly.pdbx_seq_one_letter_code
_entity_poly.pdbx_strand_id
1 'polypeptide(L)'
;TLRRDINRGDLSISDRVSALLLLKANAPDGLEIAEVGALALKVIHPAHLLNSLHRDDDLRDTMDVIRELDPVEWKSTLDDFLMLADDSLREYLVQEITDNQGLDHLNGLASKVMRRPNKSPLMFLYLARIAASANHGKFSILDGVSPADLFRQALALFDRLSLKSEGNRKHPSLATAVKRYKQHLATKPFALLNRILDQGTIADAREIYIQSTGSRSLSASNLEKVKAIILRKFPKALAGQRFRTSVSASDSAIYSTQMGMDKVRSELEQIRNVKLPEIFEAIGDAAALGDLSENAEFTSAIEERENLNRRVLELQGELDRARLIDPTQASTTQVGLGCKIRIMNLTTDSEHTYSLLGPWDGGPEEGVLSYLSPLGKALLQGSVGEEIEVELPNGTQTVKIEEISRGNTPTAKK
;
A
#
# COMPACT_ATOMS: atom_id res chain seq x y z
N THR A 1 19.66 -17.08 44.85
CA THR A 1 19.25 -15.77 44.31
C THR A 1 18.30 -15.98 43.15
N LEU A 2 18.74 -16.47 41.98
CA LEU A 2 17.90 -16.64 40.77
C LEU A 2 16.41 -16.99 40.99
N ARG A 3 16.08 -18.09 41.68
CA ARG A 3 14.67 -18.49 42.00
C ARG A 3 13.85 -17.39 42.71
N ARG A 4 14.49 -16.61 43.60
CA ARG A 4 13.86 -15.49 44.33
C ARG A 4 13.53 -14.33 43.39
N ASP A 5 14.38 -14.09 42.40
CA ASP A 5 14.27 -12.98 41.46
C ASP A 5 13.23 -13.32 40.37
N ILE A 6 13.18 -14.58 39.92
CA ILE A 6 12.10 -15.14 39.08
C ILE A 6 10.73 -14.99 39.76
N ASN A 7 10.63 -15.35 41.06
CA ASN A 7 9.36 -15.35 41.80
C ASN A 7 8.85 -13.96 42.20
N ARG A 8 9.72 -12.95 42.23
CA ARG A 8 9.33 -11.55 42.44
C ARG A 8 8.67 -10.91 41.21
N GLY A 9 8.95 -11.44 40.02
CA GLY A 9 8.48 -10.85 38.77
C GLY A 9 9.28 -9.63 38.30
N ASP A 10 10.45 -9.39 38.90
CA ASP A 10 11.37 -8.29 38.54
C ASP A 10 12.02 -8.49 37.14
N LEU A 11 11.90 -9.70 36.59
CA LEU A 11 12.44 -10.15 35.29
C LEU A 11 11.35 -10.23 34.22
N SER A 12 11.72 -9.97 32.95
CA SER A 12 10.80 -10.17 31.81
C SER A 12 10.43 -11.65 31.64
N ILE A 13 9.34 -11.94 30.89
CA ILE A 13 8.89 -13.32 30.68
C ILE A 13 9.98 -14.19 30.03
N SER A 14 10.73 -13.65 29.05
CA SER A 14 11.86 -14.36 28.43
C SER A 14 13.02 -14.58 29.40
N ASP A 15 13.41 -13.56 30.18
CA ASP A 15 14.51 -13.69 31.15
C ASP A 15 14.17 -14.73 32.22
N ARG A 16 12.89 -14.82 32.62
CA ARG A 16 12.40 -15.85 33.54
C ARG A 16 12.47 -17.24 32.94
N VAL A 17 12.08 -17.41 31.66
CA VAL A 17 12.18 -18.70 30.97
C VAL A 17 13.64 -19.13 30.83
N SER A 18 14.54 -18.26 30.34
CA SER A 18 15.98 -18.56 30.29
C SER A 18 16.56 -18.89 31.68
N ALA A 19 16.16 -18.18 32.73
CA ALA A 19 16.61 -18.46 34.09
C ALA A 19 16.08 -19.79 34.65
N LEU A 20 14.84 -20.19 34.31
CA LEU A 20 14.28 -21.51 34.67
C LEU A 20 14.96 -22.65 33.91
N LEU A 21 15.28 -22.47 32.63
CA LEU A 21 16.02 -23.47 31.85
C LEU A 21 17.47 -23.63 32.35
N LEU A 22 18.12 -22.53 32.75
CA LEU A 22 19.42 -22.58 33.43
C LEU A 22 19.34 -23.31 34.79
N LEU A 23 18.24 -23.16 35.54
CA LEU A 23 18.01 -23.91 36.77
C LEU A 23 17.77 -25.41 36.49
N LYS A 24 16.91 -25.76 35.53
CA LYS A 24 16.69 -27.14 35.07
C LYS A 24 18.01 -27.85 34.72
N ALA A 25 18.93 -27.15 34.04
CA ALA A 25 20.21 -27.71 33.62
C ALA A 25 21.28 -27.86 34.74
N ASN A 26 21.23 -27.04 35.79
CA ASN A 26 22.32 -26.94 36.78
C ASN A 26 21.92 -27.23 38.24
N ALA A 27 20.64 -27.06 38.59
CA ALA A 27 20.10 -27.25 39.94
C ALA A 27 18.56 -27.51 39.90
N PRO A 28 18.11 -28.59 39.24
CA PRO A 28 16.70 -28.89 39.05
C PRO A 28 15.99 -29.21 40.38
N ASP A 29 14.77 -28.71 40.56
CA ASP A 29 13.82 -29.17 41.57
C ASP A 29 12.56 -29.83 40.99
N GLY A 30 12.46 -29.92 39.66
CA GLY A 30 11.42 -30.66 38.94
C GLY A 30 10.17 -29.83 38.64
N LEU A 31 10.13 -28.57 39.08
CA LEU A 31 9.01 -27.65 38.83
C LEU A 31 9.24 -26.76 37.60
N GLU A 32 10.48 -26.69 37.08
CA GLU A 32 10.86 -25.73 36.05
C GLU A 32 10.08 -25.90 34.74
N ILE A 33 9.82 -27.15 34.33
CA ILE A 33 9.07 -27.47 33.10
C ILE A 33 7.63 -26.92 33.20
N ALA A 34 6.97 -27.15 34.35
CA ALA A 34 5.62 -26.65 34.59
C ALA A 34 5.59 -25.11 34.68
N GLU A 35 6.61 -24.48 35.26
CA GLU A 35 6.71 -23.02 35.33
C GLU A 35 6.99 -22.38 33.96
N VAL A 36 7.86 -22.97 33.13
CA VAL A 36 8.10 -22.53 31.74
C VAL A 36 6.82 -22.66 30.92
N GLY A 37 6.10 -23.79 31.04
CA GLY A 37 4.79 -23.98 30.41
C GLY A 37 3.77 -22.92 30.84
N ALA A 38 3.65 -22.68 32.14
CA ALA A 38 2.75 -21.67 32.70
C ALA A 38 3.14 -20.23 32.32
N LEU A 39 4.39 -19.95 31.95
CA LEU A 39 4.82 -18.67 31.40
C LEU A 39 4.52 -18.57 29.90
N ALA A 40 4.72 -19.64 29.12
CA ALA A 40 4.38 -19.69 27.69
C ALA A 40 2.86 -19.47 27.47
N LEU A 41 2.01 -20.12 28.27
CA LEU A 41 0.55 -19.99 28.21
C LEU A 41 0.01 -18.61 28.67
N LYS A 42 0.82 -17.80 29.36
CA LYS A 42 0.44 -16.42 29.75
C LYS A 42 0.63 -15.41 28.62
N VAL A 43 1.34 -15.77 27.55
CA VAL A 43 1.54 -14.91 26.39
C VAL A 43 0.42 -15.16 25.38
N ILE A 44 -0.15 -14.09 24.81
CA ILE A 44 -1.26 -14.15 23.83
C ILE A 44 -0.95 -15.09 22.65
N HIS A 45 0.34 -15.24 22.30
CA HIS A 45 0.81 -16.23 21.36
C HIS A 45 2.22 -16.70 21.76
N PRO A 46 2.49 -18.02 21.93
CA PRO A 46 3.81 -18.48 22.38
C PRO A 46 4.96 -18.12 21.41
N ALA A 47 4.66 -17.97 20.11
CA ALA A 47 5.62 -17.42 19.14
C ALA A 47 6.22 -16.05 19.55
N HIS A 48 5.50 -15.21 20.31
CA HIS A 48 6.06 -13.95 20.82
C HIS A 48 7.10 -14.16 21.91
N LEU A 49 6.97 -15.20 22.73
CA LEU A 49 8.01 -15.63 23.68
C LEU A 49 9.22 -16.19 22.92
N LEU A 50 9.00 -17.10 21.96
CA LEU A 50 10.10 -17.69 21.19
C LEU A 50 10.93 -16.62 20.44
N ASN A 51 10.27 -15.61 19.87
CA ASN A 51 10.92 -14.45 19.24
C ASN A 51 11.75 -13.56 20.20
N SER A 52 11.58 -13.68 21.53
CA SER A 52 12.35 -12.92 22.52
C SER A 52 13.42 -13.75 23.24
N LEU A 53 13.57 -15.03 22.92
CA LEU A 53 14.68 -15.85 23.38
C LEU A 53 15.94 -15.54 22.55
N HIS A 54 17.11 -15.58 23.20
CA HIS A 54 18.40 -15.17 22.60
C HIS A 54 19.42 -16.31 22.50
N ARG A 55 19.09 -17.49 23.02
CA ARG A 55 19.93 -18.69 22.99
C ARG A 55 19.18 -19.80 22.26
N ASP A 56 19.86 -20.48 21.35
CA ASP A 56 19.28 -21.56 20.56
C ASP A 56 18.84 -22.74 21.45
N ASP A 57 19.61 -23.02 22.52
CA ASP A 57 19.24 -24.01 23.55
C ASP A 57 17.91 -23.63 24.22
N ASP A 58 17.77 -22.38 24.67
CA ASP A 58 16.58 -21.91 25.37
C ASP A 58 15.33 -21.96 24.45
N LEU A 59 15.52 -21.66 23.16
CA LEU A 59 14.49 -21.73 22.13
C LEU A 59 14.04 -23.18 21.89
N ARG A 60 14.98 -24.11 21.72
CA ARG A 60 14.70 -25.55 21.56
C ARG A 60 14.00 -26.12 22.80
N ASP A 61 14.57 -25.92 23.99
CA ASP A 61 14.01 -26.41 25.24
C ASP A 61 12.60 -25.85 25.49
N THR A 62 12.35 -24.58 25.15
CA THR A 62 11.01 -23.99 25.25
C THR A 62 10.04 -24.60 24.24
N MET A 63 10.47 -24.87 22.99
CA MET A 63 9.65 -25.57 22.00
C MET A 63 9.34 -27.01 22.42
N ASP A 64 10.31 -27.74 22.97
CA ASP A 64 10.13 -29.09 23.48
C ASP A 64 9.10 -29.11 24.63
N VAL A 65 9.18 -28.16 25.57
CA VAL A 65 8.19 -28.00 26.65
C VAL A 65 6.79 -27.67 26.10
N ILE A 66 6.67 -26.79 25.09
CA ILE A 66 5.37 -26.50 24.48
C ILE A 66 4.80 -27.76 23.79
N ARG A 67 5.63 -28.53 23.09
CA ARG A 67 5.25 -29.80 22.44
C ARG A 67 4.81 -30.86 23.45
N GLU A 68 5.44 -30.93 24.61
CA GLU A 68 5.04 -31.85 25.70
C GLU A 68 3.67 -31.49 26.31
N LEU A 69 3.33 -30.19 26.34
CA LEU A 69 2.08 -29.69 26.90
C LEU A 69 0.89 -29.80 25.93
N ASP A 70 1.13 -29.67 24.63
CA ASP A 70 0.12 -29.89 23.58
C ASP A 70 0.68 -30.72 22.40
N PRO A 71 0.82 -32.04 22.57
CA PRO A 71 1.35 -32.92 21.54
C PRO A 71 0.35 -33.19 20.40
N VAL A 72 -0.93 -32.87 20.59
CA VAL A 72 -2.00 -33.13 19.60
C VAL A 72 -2.05 -32.01 18.57
N GLU A 73 -2.11 -30.76 19.02
CA GLU A 73 -2.16 -29.58 18.14
C GLU A 73 -0.77 -29.05 17.76
N TRP A 74 0.32 -29.76 18.13
CA TRP A 74 1.70 -29.33 17.86
C TRP A 74 1.97 -28.97 16.40
N LYS A 75 1.38 -29.70 15.43
CA LYS A 75 1.53 -29.41 14.00
C LYS A 75 0.92 -28.06 13.62
N SER A 76 -0.31 -27.79 14.08
CA SER A 76 -1.01 -26.51 13.86
C SER A 76 -0.28 -25.37 14.58
N THR A 77 0.20 -25.64 15.80
CA THR A 77 1.00 -24.71 16.60
C THR A 77 2.29 -24.28 15.89
N LEU A 78 3.01 -25.22 15.26
CA LEU A 78 4.18 -24.93 14.43
C LEU A 78 3.84 -24.05 13.21
N ASP A 79 2.72 -24.32 12.55
CA ASP A 79 2.25 -23.52 11.41
C ASP A 79 2.01 -22.05 11.84
N ASP A 80 1.33 -21.83 12.96
CA ASP A 80 1.08 -20.49 13.51
C ASP A 80 2.37 -19.81 14.00
N PHE A 81 3.32 -20.57 14.56
CA PHE A 81 4.64 -20.04 14.91
C PHE A 81 5.39 -19.51 13.68
N LEU A 82 5.36 -20.26 12.56
CA LEU A 82 6.01 -19.87 11.30
C LEU A 82 5.47 -18.53 10.75
N MET A 83 4.15 -18.30 10.88
CA MET A 83 3.50 -17.07 10.43
C MET A 83 3.93 -15.83 11.22
N LEU A 84 4.19 -15.98 12.52
CA LEU A 84 4.48 -14.89 13.46
C LEU A 84 5.97 -14.76 13.85
N ALA A 85 6.83 -15.70 13.44
CA ALA A 85 8.26 -15.65 13.67
C ALA A 85 8.95 -14.40 13.08
N ASP A 86 10.10 -14.03 13.63
CA ASP A 86 11.07 -13.16 12.97
C ASP A 86 11.99 -13.98 12.05
N ASP A 87 12.98 -13.34 11.42
CA ASP A 87 13.87 -14.04 10.47
C ASP A 87 14.61 -15.23 11.10
N SER A 88 15.11 -15.09 12.33
CA SER A 88 15.96 -16.11 12.96
C SER A 88 15.15 -17.34 13.39
N LEU A 89 14.04 -17.11 14.10
CA LEU A 89 13.12 -18.17 14.48
C LEU A 89 12.49 -18.84 13.25
N ARG A 90 12.26 -18.09 12.16
CA ARG A 90 11.68 -18.63 10.94
C ARG A 90 12.61 -19.60 10.21
N GLU A 91 13.91 -19.32 10.11
CA GLU A 91 14.87 -20.28 9.51
C GLU A 91 14.86 -21.62 10.27
N TYR A 92 14.83 -21.57 11.61
CA TYR A 92 14.70 -22.75 12.47
C TYR A 92 13.39 -23.50 12.18
N LEU A 93 12.25 -22.82 12.22
CA LEU A 93 10.93 -23.43 12.01
C LEU A 93 10.75 -23.98 10.58
N VAL A 94 11.35 -23.33 9.57
CA VAL A 94 11.37 -23.85 8.20
C VAL A 94 12.13 -25.18 8.13
N GLN A 95 13.23 -25.34 8.86
CA GLN A 95 13.95 -26.61 8.96
C GLN A 95 13.13 -27.65 9.73
N GLU A 96 12.63 -27.32 10.92
CA GLU A 96 11.81 -28.19 11.78
C GLU A 96 10.56 -28.74 11.04
N ILE A 97 9.85 -27.89 10.30
CA ILE A 97 8.67 -28.27 9.50
C ILE A 97 9.10 -29.12 8.29
N THR A 98 10.23 -28.82 7.64
CA THR A 98 10.75 -29.64 6.54
C THR A 98 11.04 -31.06 7.01
N ASP A 99 11.71 -31.20 8.15
CA ASP A 99 12.19 -32.49 8.65
C ASP A 99 11.08 -33.36 9.26
N ASN A 100 10.07 -32.74 9.90
CA ASN A 100 8.99 -33.46 10.60
C ASN A 100 7.64 -33.50 9.87
N GLN A 101 7.37 -32.55 8.96
CA GLN A 101 6.08 -32.43 8.25
C GLN A 101 6.21 -32.47 6.72
N GLY A 102 7.44 -32.34 6.19
CA GLY A 102 7.73 -32.45 4.76
C GLY A 102 7.58 -31.16 3.96
N LEU A 103 8.25 -31.13 2.80
CA LEU A 103 8.28 -29.95 1.91
C LEU A 103 6.90 -29.60 1.32
N ASP A 104 6.03 -30.58 1.08
CA ASP A 104 4.70 -30.33 0.50
C ASP A 104 3.81 -29.52 1.45
N HIS A 105 3.87 -29.80 2.75
CA HIS A 105 3.16 -29.03 3.77
C HIS A 105 3.69 -27.59 3.85
N LEU A 106 5.02 -27.43 3.89
CA LEU A 106 5.68 -26.12 3.87
C LEU A 106 5.30 -25.29 2.62
N ASN A 107 5.23 -25.92 1.44
CA ASN A 107 4.80 -25.28 0.20
C ASN A 107 3.30 -24.97 0.20
N GLY A 108 2.47 -25.79 0.86
CA GLY A 108 1.07 -25.50 1.13
C GLY A 108 0.89 -24.25 2.01
N LEU A 109 1.69 -24.11 3.07
CA LEU A 109 1.71 -22.91 3.92
C LEU A 109 2.16 -21.66 3.15
N ALA A 110 3.27 -21.75 2.42
CA ALA A 110 3.74 -20.66 1.57
C ALA A 110 2.69 -20.26 0.51
N SER A 111 2.01 -21.23 -0.11
CA SER A 111 0.92 -20.98 -1.05
C SER A 111 -0.26 -20.22 -0.42
N LYS A 112 -0.64 -20.54 0.83
CA LYS A 112 -1.67 -19.78 1.58
C LYS A 112 -1.23 -18.31 1.78
N VAL A 113 0.03 -18.08 2.12
CA VAL A 113 0.60 -16.73 2.35
C VAL A 113 0.66 -15.93 1.05
N MET A 114 1.10 -16.54 -0.06
CA MET A 114 1.19 -15.87 -1.36
C MET A 114 -0.20 -15.44 -1.87
N ARG A 115 -1.26 -16.22 -1.60
CA ARG A 115 -2.65 -15.84 -1.91
C ARG A 115 -3.23 -14.76 -0.98
N ARG A 116 -2.73 -14.66 0.26
CA ARG A 116 -3.22 -13.68 1.26
C ARG A 116 -2.06 -12.99 2.03
N PRO A 117 -1.23 -12.16 1.35
CA PRO A 117 -0.05 -11.53 1.96
C PRO A 117 -0.35 -10.68 3.21
N ASN A 118 -1.56 -10.13 3.29
CA ASN A 118 -2.03 -9.30 4.40
C ASN A 118 -2.30 -10.06 5.71
N LYS A 119 -2.45 -11.39 5.67
CA LYS A 119 -2.68 -12.21 6.88
C LYS A 119 -1.37 -12.52 7.60
N SER A 120 -0.32 -12.85 6.84
CA SER A 120 0.99 -13.22 7.37
C SER A 120 2.11 -12.37 6.74
N PRO A 121 2.13 -11.04 6.99
CA PRO A 121 2.98 -10.12 6.23
C PRO A 121 4.48 -10.36 6.44
N LEU A 122 4.91 -10.86 7.62
CA LEU A 122 6.31 -11.20 7.87
C LEU A 122 6.75 -12.42 7.04
N MET A 123 5.91 -13.46 6.98
CA MET A 123 6.15 -14.64 6.14
C MET A 123 6.16 -14.29 4.65
N PHE A 124 5.29 -13.37 4.20
CA PHE A 124 5.33 -12.88 2.82
C PHE A 124 6.65 -12.14 2.49
N LEU A 125 7.12 -11.26 3.38
CA LEU A 125 8.40 -10.56 3.20
C LEU A 125 9.58 -11.53 3.14
N TYR A 126 9.53 -12.59 3.94
CA TYR A 126 10.52 -13.66 3.94
C TYR A 126 10.54 -14.42 2.61
N LEU A 127 9.37 -14.84 2.10
CA LEU A 127 9.25 -15.49 0.79
C LEU A 127 9.75 -14.59 -0.35
N ALA A 128 9.38 -13.30 -0.35
CA ALA A 128 9.88 -12.32 -1.33
C ALA A 128 11.41 -12.16 -1.29
N ARG A 129 12.03 -12.27 -0.11
CA ARG A 129 13.50 -12.26 0.03
C ARG A 129 14.18 -13.53 -0.46
N ILE A 130 13.52 -14.68 -0.32
CA ILE A 130 14.01 -15.98 -0.77
C ILE A 130 13.90 -16.12 -2.29
N ALA A 131 12.80 -15.65 -2.89
CA ALA A 131 12.68 -15.58 -4.36
C ALA A 131 13.82 -14.74 -4.98
N ALA A 132 14.25 -13.67 -4.30
CA ALA A 132 15.41 -12.88 -4.68
C ALA A 132 16.77 -13.51 -4.29
N SER A 133 16.82 -14.77 -3.84
CA SER A 133 18.06 -15.51 -3.58
C SER A 133 18.10 -16.73 -4.50
N ALA A 134 19.27 -17.01 -5.10
CA ALA A 134 19.42 -18.00 -6.15
C ALA A 134 19.22 -19.47 -5.72
N ASN A 135 18.76 -19.72 -4.49
CA ASN A 135 18.43 -21.05 -3.98
C ASN A 135 17.16 -20.97 -3.11
N HIS A 136 16.01 -21.18 -3.74
CA HIS A 136 14.70 -21.27 -3.10
C HIS A 136 14.18 -22.71 -3.00
N GLY A 137 15.05 -23.73 -3.05
CA GLY A 137 14.65 -25.15 -3.18
C GLY A 137 13.74 -25.73 -2.07
N LYS A 138 13.55 -25.04 -0.94
CA LYS A 138 12.53 -25.39 0.07
C LYS A 138 11.11 -24.92 -0.32
N PHE A 139 11.00 -23.96 -1.23
CA PHE A 139 9.79 -23.26 -1.64
C PHE A 139 9.63 -23.26 -3.17
N SER A 140 9.30 -24.42 -3.75
CA SER A 140 9.02 -24.56 -5.20
C SER A 140 7.85 -23.69 -5.68
N ILE A 141 6.97 -23.24 -4.79
CA ILE A 141 5.96 -22.21 -5.09
C ILE A 141 6.54 -20.87 -5.58
N LEU A 142 7.85 -20.65 -5.41
CA LEU A 142 8.56 -19.46 -5.90
C LEU A 142 9.17 -19.69 -7.30
N ASP A 143 9.16 -20.92 -7.82
CA ASP A 143 9.69 -21.24 -9.14
C ASP A 143 8.89 -20.52 -10.23
N GLY A 144 9.56 -19.74 -11.07
CA GLY A 144 8.93 -18.90 -12.09
C GLY A 144 8.23 -17.64 -11.58
N VAL A 145 8.22 -17.37 -10.26
CA VAL A 145 7.64 -16.15 -9.69
C VAL A 145 8.65 -15.00 -9.73
N SER A 146 8.30 -13.91 -10.42
CA SER A 146 9.17 -12.72 -10.54
C SER A 146 9.54 -12.12 -9.17
N PRO A 147 10.84 -12.07 -8.81
CA PRO A 147 11.28 -11.43 -7.56
C PRO A 147 11.01 -9.91 -7.53
N ALA A 148 10.97 -9.28 -8.71
CA ALA A 148 10.57 -7.88 -8.84
C ALA A 148 9.09 -7.68 -8.50
N ASP A 149 8.22 -8.60 -8.90
CA ASP A 149 6.78 -8.54 -8.63
C ASP A 149 6.50 -8.71 -7.14
N LEU A 150 7.18 -9.65 -6.49
CA LEU A 150 7.09 -9.85 -5.04
C LEU A 150 7.61 -8.64 -4.27
N PHE A 151 8.65 -7.96 -4.76
CA PHE A 151 9.10 -6.70 -4.17
C PHE A 151 8.06 -5.58 -4.31
N ARG A 152 7.42 -5.42 -5.49
CA ARG A 152 6.34 -4.43 -5.68
C ARG A 152 5.16 -4.73 -4.74
N GLN A 153 4.77 -5.99 -4.60
CA GLN A 153 3.73 -6.42 -3.66
C GLN A 153 4.13 -6.18 -2.18
N ALA A 154 5.39 -6.46 -1.81
CA ALA A 154 5.91 -6.23 -0.47
C ALA A 154 5.94 -4.72 -0.12
N LEU A 155 6.27 -3.86 -1.09
CA LEU A 155 6.24 -2.40 -0.92
C LEU A 155 4.80 -1.88 -0.76
N ALA A 156 3.86 -2.32 -1.61
CA ALA A 156 2.45 -1.97 -1.49
C ALA A 156 1.84 -2.46 -0.15
N LEU A 157 2.27 -3.63 0.34
CA LEU A 157 1.88 -4.15 1.64
C LEU A 157 2.49 -3.33 2.80
N PHE A 158 3.76 -2.90 2.67
CA PHE A 158 4.40 -2.00 3.62
C PHE A 158 3.65 -0.66 3.76
N ASP A 159 3.22 -0.05 2.66
CA ASP A 159 2.42 1.18 2.70
C ASP A 159 1.06 0.96 3.39
N ARG A 160 0.35 -0.12 3.04
CA ARG A 160 -0.92 -0.49 3.70
C ARG A 160 -0.75 -0.74 5.21
N LEU A 161 0.34 -1.38 5.63
CA LEU A 161 0.61 -1.66 7.04
C LEU A 161 1.03 -0.39 7.81
N SER A 162 1.83 0.48 7.20
CA SER A 162 2.27 1.73 7.83
C SER A 162 1.08 2.64 8.13
N LEU A 163 0.18 2.84 7.15
CA LEU A 163 -1.06 3.60 7.34
C LEU A 163 -1.95 3.01 8.47
N LYS A 164 -2.08 1.68 8.53
CA LYS A 164 -2.80 1.00 9.63
C LYS A 164 -2.12 1.17 10.99
N SER A 165 -0.79 1.28 11.03
CA SER A 165 -0.03 1.48 12.28
C SER A 165 -0.21 2.87 12.85
N GLU A 166 -0.30 3.88 11.99
CA GLU A 166 -0.47 5.29 12.40
C GLU A 166 -1.85 5.52 13.03
N GLY A 167 -2.89 4.93 12.43
CA GLY A 167 -4.25 4.99 12.96
C GLY A 167 -4.50 4.11 14.19
N ASN A 168 -3.67 3.09 14.46
CA ASN A 168 -3.98 2.06 15.45
C ASN A 168 -2.81 1.74 16.40
N ARG A 169 -2.42 2.74 17.20
CA ARG A 169 -1.29 2.72 18.15
C ARG A 169 -1.33 1.62 19.23
N LYS A 170 -2.39 0.82 19.31
CA LYS A 170 -2.62 -0.22 20.35
C LYS A 170 -2.25 -1.66 19.92
N HIS A 171 -1.75 -1.90 18.70
CA HIS A 171 -1.35 -3.25 18.24
C HIS A 171 0.18 -3.42 18.09
N PRO A 172 0.88 -4.06 19.05
CA PRO A 172 2.34 -4.22 19.03
C PRO A 172 2.86 -5.06 17.85
N SER A 173 2.10 -6.08 17.42
CA SER A 173 2.45 -6.97 16.32
C SER A 173 2.55 -6.23 14.98
N LEU A 174 1.61 -5.30 14.72
CA LEU A 174 1.57 -4.54 13.48
C LEU A 174 2.69 -3.48 13.42
N ALA A 175 2.96 -2.79 14.53
CA ALA A 175 4.11 -1.89 14.64
C ALA A 175 5.45 -2.64 14.44
N THR A 176 5.55 -3.87 14.95
CA THR A 176 6.70 -4.75 14.75
C THR A 176 6.85 -5.15 13.28
N ALA A 177 5.75 -5.50 12.59
CA ALA A 177 5.77 -5.79 11.16
C ALA A 177 6.26 -4.59 10.33
N VAL A 178 5.71 -3.39 10.56
CA VAL A 178 6.15 -2.15 9.89
C VAL A 178 7.63 -1.87 10.13
N LYS A 179 8.11 -2.02 11.38
CA LYS A 179 9.53 -1.88 11.73
C LYS A 179 10.43 -2.85 10.95
N ARG A 180 10.05 -4.13 10.86
CA ARG A 180 10.79 -5.16 10.13
C ARG A 180 10.79 -4.89 8.61
N TYR A 181 9.64 -4.56 8.01
CA TYR A 181 9.58 -4.15 6.60
C TYR A 181 10.53 -2.98 6.30
N LYS A 182 10.45 -1.91 7.10
CA LYS A 182 11.35 -0.75 6.97
C LYS A 182 12.82 -1.14 7.11
N GLN A 183 13.15 -2.03 8.05
CA GLN A 183 14.50 -2.57 8.22
C GLN A 183 14.96 -3.34 6.99
N HIS A 184 14.20 -4.34 6.51
CA HIS A 184 14.63 -5.20 5.39
C HIS A 184 14.67 -4.48 4.05
N LEU A 185 13.71 -3.59 3.77
CA LEU A 185 13.72 -2.76 2.57
C LEU A 185 14.91 -1.78 2.55
N ALA A 186 15.34 -1.25 3.72
CA ALA A 186 16.43 -0.28 3.82
C ALA A 186 17.77 -0.85 4.37
N THR A 187 17.90 -2.17 4.53
CA THR A 187 19.11 -2.80 5.08
C THR A 187 20.31 -2.49 4.19
N LYS A 188 21.39 -1.93 4.74
CA LYS A 188 22.54 -1.48 3.94
C LYS A 188 23.27 -2.67 3.28
N PRO A 189 23.67 -2.58 1.99
CA PRO A 189 23.23 -1.64 0.96
C PRO A 189 22.06 -2.22 0.14
N PHE A 190 20.81 -1.88 0.48
CA PHE A 190 19.55 -2.39 -0.09
C PHE A 190 19.69 -3.81 -0.68
N ALA A 191 20.05 -4.78 0.16
CA ALA A 191 20.55 -6.08 -0.31
C ALA A 191 19.51 -6.86 -1.14
N LEU A 192 18.22 -6.69 -0.82
CA LEU A 192 17.10 -7.25 -1.59
C LEU A 192 17.02 -6.62 -2.99
N LEU A 193 16.98 -5.28 -3.07
CA LEU A 193 16.93 -4.54 -4.33
C LEU A 193 18.13 -4.84 -5.23
N ASN A 194 19.34 -4.90 -4.67
CA ASN A 194 20.53 -5.22 -5.48
C ASN A 194 20.38 -6.62 -6.10
N ARG A 195 20.02 -7.65 -5.31
CA ARG A 195 19.82 -9.02 -5.83
C ARG A 195 18.75 -9.11 -6.91
N ILE A 196 17.60 -8.44 -6.72
CA ILE A 196 16.54 -8.38 -7.74
C ILE A 196 17.06 -7.74 -9.02
N LEU A 197 17.79 -6.63 -8.92
CA LEU A 197 18.35 -5.91 -10.07
C LEU A 197 19.59 -6.59 -10.69
N ASP A 198 20.22 -7.54 -10.01
CA ASP A 198 21.31 -8.36 -10.56
C ASP A 198 20.78 -9.43 -11.54
N GLN A 199 19.53 -9.86 -11.38
CA GLN A 199 18.86 -10.85 -12.23
C GLN A 199 17.72 -10.26 -13.07
N GLY A 200 17.32 -9.00 -12.80
CA GLY A 200 16.18 -8.34 -13.41
C GLY A 200 16.47 -7.63 -14.72
N THR A 201 15.41 -7.12 -15.34
CA THR A 201 15.46 -6.37 -16.60
C THR A 201 15.46 -4.86 -16.40
N ILE A 202 15.68 -4.13 -17.49
CA ILE A 202 15.48 -2.68 -17.55
C ILE A 202 14.02 -2.25 -17.28
N ALA A 203 13.04 -3.13 -17.50
CA ALA A 203 11.63 -2.89 -17.19
C ALA A 203 11.39 -3.02 -15.68
N ASP A 204 11.92 -4.08 -15.04
CA ASP A 204 11.86 -4.25 -13.59
C ASP A 204 12.49 -3.07 -12.86
N ALA A 205 13.65 -2.60 -13.35
CA ALA A 205 14.33 -1.43 -12.82
C ALA A 205 13.48 -0.14 -12.90
N ARG A 206 12.66 0.02 -13.96
CA ARG A 206 11.72 1.15 -14.11
C ARG A 206 10.51 1.02 -13.19
N GLU A 207 9.86 -0.14 -13.17
CA GLU A 207 8.69 -0.39 -12.33
C GLU A 207 9.01 -0.27 -10.84
N ILE A 208 10.15 -0.82 -10.41
CA ILE A 208 10.64 -0.68 -9.04
C ILE A 208 10.92 0.79 -8.69
N TYR A 209 11.47 1.58 -9.63
CA TYR A 209 11.65 3.02 -9.42
C TYR A 209 10.30 3.73 -9.20
N ILE A 210 9.34 3.53 -10.11
CA ILE A 210 8.02 4.17 -10.08
C ILE A 210 7.30 3.85 -8.77
N GLN A 211 7.18 2.56 -8.43
CA GLN A 211 6.55 2.11 -7.18
C GLN A 211 7.27 2.64 -5.94
N SER A 212 8.61 2.69 -5.96
CA SER A 212 9.37 3.30 -4.86
C SER A 212 9.04 4.79 -4.71
N THR A 213 9.01 5.56 -5.80
CA THR A 213 8.68 6.99 -5.75
C THR A 213 7.23 7.29 -5.35
N GLY A 214 6.30 6.36 -5.59
CA GLY A 214 4.91 6.45 -5.12
C GLY A 214 4.71 6.02 -3.66
N SER A 215 5.69 5.36 -3.04
CA SER A 215 5.57 4.87 -1.66
C SER A 215 5.63 6.00 -0.65
N ARG A 216 4.60 6.09 0.20
CA ARG A 216 4.50 7.11 1.26
C ARG A 216 5.34 6.74 2.49
N SER A 217 5.67 5.46 2.64
CA SER A 217 6.39 4.91 3.80
C SER A 217 7.92 4.88 3.63
N LEU A 218 8.42 5.08 2.40
CA LEU A 218 9.85 5.27 2.13
C LEU A 218 10.25 6.74 2.32
N SER A 219 11.34 6.97 3.05
CA SER A 219 11.88 8.34 3.21
C SER A 219 12.62 8.79 1.95
N ALA A 220 12.67 10.11 1.70
CA ALA A 220 13.42 10.69 0.57
C ALA A 220 14.89 10.23 0.50
N SER A 221 15.56 10.09 1.65
CA SER A 221 16.92 9.53 1.75
C SER A 221 17.03 8.08 1.29
N ASN A 222 15.96 7.29 1.41
CA ASN A 222 15.91 5.92 0.88
C ASN A 222 15.59 5.92 -0.61
N LEU A 223 14.71 6.80 -1.09
CA LEU A 223 14.42 6.94 -2.52
C LEU A 223 15.66 7.32 -3.34
N GLU A 224 16.47 8.26 -2.87
CA GLU A 224 17.73 8.60 -3.56
C GLU A 224 18.74 7.42 -3.60
N LYS A 225 18.74 6.54 -2.59
CA LYS A 225 19.56 5.31 -2.61
C LYS A 225 19.02 4.28 -3.61
N VAL A 226 17.70 4.10 -3.68
CA VAL A 226 17.04 3.24 -4.68
C VAL A 226 17.37 3.73 -6.10
N LYS A 227 17.20 5.04 -6.35
CA LYS A 227 17.56 5.72 -7.59
C LYS A 227 19.03 5.54 -7.97
N ALA A 228 19.96 5.74 -7.03
CA ALA A 228 21.39 5.56 -7.26
C ALA A 228 21.75 4.11 -7.62
N ILE A 229 21.12 3.11 -6.97
CA ILE A 229 21.33 1.69 -7.29
C ILE A 229 20.81 1.36 -8.69
N ILE A 230 19.61 1.85 -9.03
CA ILE A 230 18.97 1.63 -10.34
C ILE A 230 19.80 2.27 -11.46
N LEU A 231 20.20 3.54 -11.32
CA LEU A 231 21.04 4.23 -12.29
C LEU A 231 22.42 3.58 -12.46
N ARG A 232 22.99 3.03 -11.37
CA ARG A 232 24.29 2.33 -11.42
C ARG A 232 24.22 1.01 -12.20
N LYS A 233 23.16 0.22 -12.02
CA LYS A 233 23.00 -1.08 -12.70
C LYS A 233 22.40 -0.94 -14.11
N PHE A 234 21.44 -0.03 -14.27
CA PHE A 234 20.75 0.24 -15.52
C PHE A 234 20.77 1.75 -15.85
N PRO A 235 21.91 2.30 -16.34
CA PRO A 235 21.99 3.72 -16.71
C PRO A 235 20.91 4.14 -17.73
N LYS A 236 20.47 3.21 -18.59
CA LYS A 236 19.41 3.41 -19.57
C LYS A 236 17.99 3.16 -19.04
N ALA A 237 17.80 2.64 -17.83
CA ALA A 237 16.47 2.54 -17.24
C ALA A 237 15.81 3.93 -17.18
N LEU A 238 16.62 4.96 -16.90
CA LEU A 238 16.16 6.35 -16.86
C LEU A 238 16.54 7.18 -18.11
N ALA A 239 17.07 6.56 -19.17
CA ALA A 239 17.42 7.23 -20.43
C ALA A 239 16.35 7.01 -21.52
N GLY A 240 16.20 7.98 -22.42
CA GLY A 240 15.16 7.97 -23.46
C GLY A 240 13.75 8.29 -22.93
N GLN A 241 13.47 7.98 -21.66
CA GLN A 241 12.44 8.70 -20.94
C GLN A 241 12.88 10.14 -20.71
N ARG A 242 11.98 11.10 -20.94
CA ARG A 242 11.98 12.35 -20.18
C ARG A 242 11.70 12.00 -18.72
N PHE A 243 12.74 11.57 -17.99
CA PHE A 243 12.65 11.65 -16.55
C PHE A 243 12.51 13.13 -16.21
N ARG A 244 11.32 13.45 -15.70
CA ARG A 244 10.91 14.76 -15.19
C ARG A 244 11.78 15.13 -13.99
N THR A 245 13.04 15.47 -14.22
CA THR A 245 13.91 16.16 -13.23
C THR A 245 13.30 17.51 -12.86
N SER A 246 12.43 18.04 -13.72
CA SER A 246 11.30 18.86 -13.34
C SER A 246 10.02 18.44 -14.09
N VAL A 247 8.91 18.81 -13.50
CA VAL A 247 7.51 18.57 -13.87
C VAL A 247 7.15 19.03 -15.32
N SER A 248 7.21 18.17 -16.35
CA SER A 248 6.29 18.20 -17.54
C SER A 248 6.22 16.86 -18.33
N ALA A 249 5.08 16.34 -18.82
CA ALA A 249 3.66 16.64 -18.59
C ALA A 249 2.77 15.41 -18.95
N SER A 250 2.12 14.81 -17.95
CA SER A 250 0.89 13.97 -18.01
C SER A 250 0.22 13.95 -16.64
N ASP A 251 1.01 14.15 -15.58
CA ASP A 251 0.58 14.94 -14.42
C ASP A 251 0.47 16.41 -14.82
N SER A 252 -0.74 16.83 -15.18
CA SER A 252 -1.27 18.12 -14.76
C SER A 252 -1.70 17.99 -13.30
N ALA A 253 -1.27 18.90 -12.44
CA ALA A 253 -1.91 19.02 -11.13
C ALA A 253 -3.40 19.35 -11.34
N ILE A 254 -4.30 18.63 -10.69
CA ILE A 254 -5.74 18.88 -10.84
C ILE A 254 -6.13 19.97 -9.85
N TYR A 255 -6.09 21.20 -10.34
CA TYR A 255 -6.52 22.34 -9.54
C TYR A 255 -8.04 22.30 -9.36
N SER A 256 -8.54 22.42 -8.13
CA SER A 256 -9.97 22.41 -7.81
C SER A 256 -10.24 23.13 -6.49
N THR A 257 -11.48 23.54 -6.20
CA THR A 257 -11.83 24.12 -4.90
C THR A 257 -12.01 23.01 -3.85
N GLN A 258 -12.08 23.40 -2.57
CA GLN A 258 -12.33 22.47 -1.48
C GLN A 258 -13.60 21.64 -1.69
N MET A 259 -14.67 22.27 -2.22
CA MET A 259 -15.93 21.59 -2.54
C MET A 259 -15.75 20.51 -3.62
N GLY A 260 -15.01 20.80 -4.69
CA GLY A 260 -14.71 19.82 -5.75
C GLY A 260 -13.88 18.64 -5.24
N MET A 261 -12.88 18.91 -4.41
CA MET A 261 -12.06 17.86 -3.77
C MET A 261 -12.87 16.98 -2.81
N ASP A 262 -13.80 17.56 -2.04
CA ASP A 262 -14.65 16.81 -1.11
C ASP A 262 -15.75 16.01 -1.83
N LYS A 263 -16.31 16.49 -2.95
CA LYS A 263 -17.18 15.70 -3.85
C LYS A 263 -16.49 14.40 -4.28
N VAL A 264 -15.25 14.50 -4.78
CA VAL A 264 -14.49 13.34 -5.24
C VAL A 264 -14.06 12.41 -4.09
N ARG A 265 -13.72 12.96 -2.92
CA ARG A 265 -13.46 12.13 -1.73
C ARG A 265 -14.72 11.36 -1.31
N SER A 266 -15.88 11.99 -1.34
CA SER A 266 -17.17 11.36 -1.04
C SER A 266 -17.51 10.24 -2.04
N GLU A 267 -17.31 10.47 -3.34
CA GLU A 267 -17.48 9.43 -4.37
C GLU A 267 -16.55 8.23 -4.11
N LEU A 268 -15.27 8.48 -3.82
CA LEU A 268 -14.28 7.43 -3.51
C LEU A 268 -14.66 6.63 -2.24
N GLU A 269 -15.15 7.30 -1.20
CA GLU A 269 -15.61 6.65 0.03
C GLU A 269 -16.90 5.85 -0.18
N GLN A 270 -17.85 6.37 -0.96
CA GLN A 270 -19.07 5.65 -1.33
C GLN A 270 -18.76 4.38 -2.13
N ILE A 271 -17.86 4.44 -3.11
CA ILE A 271 -17.45 3.25 -3.87
C ILE A 271 -16.78 2.21 -2.95
N ARG A 272 -15.92 2.65 -2.03
CA ARG A 272 -15.14 1.76 -1.15
C ARG A 272 -15.93 1.12 -0.01
N ASN A 273 -16.81 1.89 0.62
CA ASN A 273 -17.46 1.51 1.87
C ASN A 273 -18.91 1.02 1.67
N VAL A 274 -19.50 1.25 0.49
CA VAL A 274 -20.87 0.87 0.16
C VAL A 274 -20.86 -0.06 -1.07
N LYS A 275 -20.53 0.47 -2.25
CA LYS A 275 -20.72 -0.27 -3.51
C LYS A 275 -19.85 -1.53 -3.66
N LEU A 276 -18.56 -1.44 -3.31
CA LEU A 276 -17.67 -2.61 -3.40
C LEU A 276 -18.12 -3.75 -2.44
N PRO A 277 -18.45 -3.49 -1.16
CA PRO A 277 -19.11 -4.47 -0.30
C PRO A 277 -20.38 -5.09 -0.89
N GLU A 278 -21.32 -4.26 -1.37
CA GLU A 278 -22.59 -4.73 -1.97
C GLU A 278 -22.35 -5.69 -3.16
N ILE A 279 -21.38 -5.37 -4.03
CA ILE A 279 -21.01 -6.23 -5.16
C ILE A 279 -20.28 -7.52 -4.72
N PHE A 280 -19.49 -7.48 -3.64
CA PHE A 280 -18.91 -8.72 -3.09
C PHE A 280 -19.97 -9.66 -2.49
N GLU A 281 -21.04 -9.11 -1.92
CA GLU A 281 -22.21 -9.87 -1.44
C GLU A 281 -22.99 -10.46 -2.63
N ALA A 282 -23.32 -9.65 -3.64
CA ALA A 282 -24.00 -10.11 -4.86
C ALA A 282 -23.21 -11.19 -5.63
N ILE A 283 -21.89 -11.08 -5.73
CA ILE A 283 -21.02 -12.15 -6.32
C ILE A 283 -21.09 -13.42 -5.47
N GLY A 284 -21.17 -13.31 -4.14
CA GLY A 284 -21.29 -14.45 -3.23
C GLY A 284 -22.61 -15.19 -3.38
N ASP A 285 -23.72 -14.44 -3.43
CA ASP A 285 -25.06 -14.99 -3.59
C ASP A 285 -25.24 -15.63 -4.99
N ALA A 286 -24.80 -14.95 -6.05
CA ALA A 286 -24.81 -15.50 -7.40
C ALA A 286 -23.95 -16.77 -7.53
N ALA A 287 -22.85 -16.87 -6.77
CA ALA A 287 -22.01 -18.05 -6.74
C ALA A 287 -22.60 -19.23 -5.94
N ALA A 288 -23.57 -18.98 -5.05
CA ALA A 288 -24.27 -20.02 -4.30
C ALA A 288 -25.36 -20.73 -5.12
N LEU A 289 -25.78 -20.15 -6.26
CA LEU A 289 -26.88 -20.66 -7.09
C LEU A 289 -26.50 -21.78 -8.08
N GLY A 290 -25.22 -22.18 -8.14
CA GLY A 290 -24.78 -23.33 -8.94
C GLY A 290 -23.88 -22.95 -10.12
N ASP A 291 -24.27 -23.33 -11.34
CA ASP A 291 -23.39 -23.28 -12.52
C ASP A 291 -22.98 -21.85 -12.89
N LEU A 292 -21.73 -21.52 -12.58
CA LEU A 292 -21.14 -20.20 -12.76
C LEU A 292 -20.93 -19.85 -14.25
N SER A 293 -20.97 -20.82 -15.15
CA SER A 293 -20.60 -20.64 -16.56
C SER A 293 -21.73 -20.08 -17.43
N GLU A 294 -23.00 -20.26 -17.01
CA GLU A 294 -24.18 -19.68 -17.66
C GLU A 294 -24.83 -18.55 -16.84
N ASN A 295 -24.32 -18.25 -15.64
CA ASN A 295 -24.89 -17.23 -14.77
C ASN A 295 -24.52 -15.79 -15.24
N ALA A 296 -25.47 -15.15 -15.92
CA ALA A 296 -25.36 -13.77 -16.39
C ALA A 296 -25.22 -12.75 -15.25
N GLU A 297 -25.85 -12.97 -14.09
CA GLU A 297 -25.77 -12.08 -12.93
C GLU A 297 -24.37 -12.11 -12.32
N PHE A 298 -23.79 -13.31 -12.20
CA PHE A 298 -22.39 -13.49 -11.75
C PHE A 298 -21.41 -12.77 -12.68
N THR A 299 -21.58 -12.91 -14.00
CA THR A 299 -20.71 -12.27 -15.01
C THR A 299 -20.82 -10.75 -14.94
N SER A 300 -22.05 -10.21 -14.89
CA SER A 300 -22.30 -8.77 -14.76
C SER A 300 -21.68 -8.18 -13.48
N ALA A 301 -21.80 -8.88 -12.34
CA ALA A 301 -21.24 -8.41 -11.08
C ALA A 301 -19.70 -8.40 -11.07
N ILE A 302 -19.05 -9.31 -11.80
CA ILE A 302 -17.59 -9.31 -12.00
C ILE A 302 -17.14 -8.12 -12.86
N GLU A 303 -17.84 -7.80 -13.94
CA GLU A 303 -17.55 -6.62 -14.77
C GLU A 303 -17.76 -5.31 -13.99
N GLU A 304 -18.86 -5.20 -13.22
CA GLU A 304 -19.12 -4.03 -12.38
C GLU A 304 -18.04 -3.84 -11.31
N ARG A 305 -17.62 -4.93 -10.65
CA ARG A 305 -16.48 -4.93 -9.71
C ARG A 305 -15.21 -4.39 -10.36
N GLU A 306 -14.90 -4.76 -11.60
CA GLU A 306 -13.72 -4.27 -12.30
C GLU A 306 -13.83 -2.79 -12.68
N ASN A 307 -15.01 -2.37 -13.13
CA ASN A 307 -15.30 -0.96 -13.41
C ASN A 307 -15.17 -0.09 -12.15
N LEU A 308 -15.68 -0.53 -10.99
CA LEU A 308 -15.50 0.18 -9.72
C LEU A 308 -14.05 0.21 -9.24
N ASN A 309 -13.29 -0.89 -9.39
CA ASN A 309 -11.87 -0.88 -9.04
C ASN A 309 -11.05 0.05 -9.95
N ARG A 310 -11.37 0.11 -11.25
CA ARG A 310 -10.78 1.08 -12.19
C ARG A 310 -11.10 2.51 -11.74
N ARG A 311 -12.36 2.81 -11.43
CA ARG A 311 -12.80 4.12 -10.92
C ARG A 311 -12.12 4.50 -9.60
N VAL A 312 -11.94 3.56 -8.67
CA VAL A 312 -11.18 3.80 -7.43
C VAL A 312 -9.73 4.20 -7.72
N LEU A 313 -9.06 3.51 -8.65
CA LEU A 313 -7.68 3.84 -9.02
C LEU A 313 -7.58 5.21 -9.72
N GLU A 314 -8.53 5.52 -10.60
CA GLU A 314 -8.66 6.84 -11.24
C GLU A 314 -8.84 7.94 -10.20
N LEU A 315 -9.87 7.85 -9.34
CA LEU A 315 -10.17 8.85 -8.31
C LEU A 315 -9.03 9.04 -7.30
N GLN A 316 -8.30 7.98 -6.97
CA GLN A 316 -7.11 8.09 -6.13
C GLN A 316 -5.96 8.80 -6.84
N GLY A 317 -5.66 8.46 -8.09
CA GLY A 317 -4.63 9.13 -8.88
C GLY A 317 -4.99 10.57 -9.24
N GLU A 318 -6.28 10.88 -9.30
CA GLU A 318 -6.84 12.23 -9.40
C GLU A 318 -6.61 13.03 -8.11
N LEU A 319 -7.06 12.52 -6.96
CA LEU A 319 -6.89 13.18 -5.65
C LEU A 319 -5.42 13.37 -5.24
N ASP A 320 -4.54 12.42 -5.52
CA ASP A 320 -3.11 12.52 -5.19
C ASP A 320 -2.39 13.64 -5.96
N ARG A 321 -2.93 14.00 -7.14
CA ARG A 321 -2.45 15.09 -7.99
C ARG A 321 -3.25 16.38 -7.80
N ALA A 322 -4.27 16.37 -6.95
CA ALA A 322 -5.12 17.51 -6.72
C ALA A 322 -4.38 18.66 -6.02
N ARG A 323 -4.78 19.90 -6.33
CA ARG A 323 -4.28 21.12 -5.70
C ARG A 323 -5.43 22.06 -5.42
N LEU A 324 -5.48 22.59 -4.19
CA LEU A 324 -6.52 23.51 -3.77
C LEU A 324 -6.36 24.87 -4.47
N ILE A 325 -7.43 25.38 -5.08
CA ILE A 325 -7.58 26.78 -5.49
C ILE A 325 -8.45 27.50 -4.44
N ASP A 326 -8.08 28.73 -4.09
CA ASP A 326 -8.97 29.71 -3.47
C ASP A 326 -9.34 30.78 -4.52
N PRO A 327 -10.58 30.78 -5.06
CA PRO A 327 -11.03 31.78 -6.05
C PRO A 327 -10.96 33.22 -5.55
N THR A 328 -11.03 33.45 -4.23
CA THR A 328 -10.99 34.79 -3.63
C THR A 328 -9.61 35.44 -3.72
N GLN A 329 -8.56 34.64 -3.93
CA GLN A 329 -7.17 35.08 -4.07
C GLN A 329 -6.71 35.17 -5.55
N ALA A 330 -7.63 34.99 -6.51
CA ALA A 330 -7.29 35.04 -7.93
C ALA A 330 -6.72 36.42 -8.34
N SER A 331 -5.70 36.39 -9.21
CA SER A 331 -5.24 37.57 -9.94
C SER A 331 -6.25 37.95 -11.01
N THR A 332 -6.48 39.25 -11.23
CA THR A 332 -7.40 39.76 -12.26
C THR A 332 -6.69 40.39 -13.45
N THR A 333 -5.36 40.29 -13.54
CA THR A 333 -4.57 40.86 -14.64
C THR A 333 -4.76 40.11 -15.95
N GLN A 334 -4.92 38.78 -15.87
CA GLN A 334 -5.14 37.85 -16.98
C GLN A 334 -6.03 36.71 -16.48
N VAL A 335 -6.68 35.99 -17.39
CA VAL A 335 -7.55 34.87 -17.07
C VAL A 335 -6.74 33.72 -16.47
N GLY A 336 -7.00 33.41 -15.21
CA GLY A 336 -6.35 32.35 -14.45
C GLY A 336 -7.33 31.46 -13.69
N LEU A 337 -6.80 30.43 -13.04
CA LEU A 337 -7.57 29.54 -12.19
C LEU A 337 -8.21 30.32 -11.02
N GLY A 338 -9.51 30.13 -10.81
CA GLY A 338 -10.27 30.86 -9.80
C GLY A 338 -10.79 32.23 -10.25
N CYS A 339 -10.50 32.68 -11.48
CA CYS A 339 -11.07 33.92 -12.01
C CYS A 339 -12.54 33.73 -12.39
N LYS A 340 -13.32 34.82 -12.28
CA LYS A 340 -14.64 34.94 -12.89
C LYS A 340 -14.52 35.83 -14.12
N ILE A 341 -14.91 35.29 -15.27
CA ILE A 341 -14.74 35.91 -16.59
C ILE A 341 -16.10 36.17 -17.22
N ARG A 342 -16.24 37.33 -17.86
CA ARG A 342 -17.39 37.67 -18.71
C ARG A 342 -16.90 37.62 -20.15
N ILE A 343 -17.61 36.89 -21.00
CA ILE A 343 -17.26 36.69 -22.40
C ILE A 343 -18.44 37.01 -23.32
N MET A 344 -18.16 37.67 -24.44
CA MET A 344 -19.11 37.86 -25.53
C MET A 344 -18.81 36.84 -26.63
N ASN A 345 -19.79 36.04 -27.01
CA ASN A 345 -19.67 35.12 -28.14
C ASN A 345 -20.05 35.84 -29.43
N LEU A 346 -19.06 36.20 -30.25
CA LEU A 346 -19.24 37.01 -31.47
C LEU A 346 -19.92 36.22 -32.60
N THR A 347 -19.95 34.88 -32.50
CA THR A 347 -20.64 34.01 -33.46
C THR A 347 -22.16 33.92 -33.19
N THR A 348 -22.58 34.13 -31.95
CA THR A 348 -23.99 33.99 -31.52
C THR A 348 -24.60 35.29 -30.94
N ASP A 349 -23.81 36.36 -30.85
CA ASP A 349 -24.17 37.64 -30.22
C ASP A 349 -24.72 37.47 -28.80
N SER A 350 -24.09 36.59 -28.01
CA SER A 350 -24.56 36.22 -26.66
C SER A 350 -23.48 36.36 -25.59
N GLU A 351 -23.84 37.00 -24.48
CA GLU A 351 -22.96 37.22 -23.34
C GLU A 351 -23.10 36.10 -22.30
N HIS A 352 -21.97 35.57 -21.83
CA HIS A 352 -21.91 34.54 -20.80
C HIS A 352 -20.91 34.91 -19.70
N THR A 353 -21.15 34.45 -18.48
CA THR A 353 -20.24 34.68 -17.34
C THR A 353 -19.94 33.37 -16.63
N TYR A 354 -18.66 33.04 -16.50
CA TYR A 354 -18.20 31.76 -15.93
C TYR A 354 -17.12 31.97 -14.86
N SER A 355 -17.08 31.06 -13.87
CA SER A 355 -15.93 30.88 -12.97
C SER A 355 -15.02 29.80 -13.55
N LEU A 356 -13.75 30.12 -13.81
CA LEU A 356 -12.78 29.18 -14.39
C LEU A 356 -12.17 28.30 -13.28
N LEU A 357 -12.73 27.10 -13.07
CA LEU A 357 -12.41 26.19 -11.96
C LEU A 357 -12.03 24.79 -12.45
N GLY A 358 -11.85 23.86 -11.51
CA GLY A 358 -11.50 22.47 -11.79
C GLY A 358 -12.66 21.64 -12.37
N PRO A 359 -12.34 20.44 -12.90
CA PRO A 359 -13.34 19.54 -13.48
C PRO A 359 -14.38 19.01 -12.48
N TRP A 360 -14.13 19.12 -11.17
CA TRP A 360 -15.02 18.63 -10.11
C TRP A 360 -15.90 19.74 -9.50
N ASP A 361 -15.63 21.00 -9.84
CA ASP A 361 -16.23 22.16 -9.17
C ASP A 361 -17.65 22.47 -9.67
N GLY A 362 -17.97 22.12 -10.91
CA GLY A 362 -19.30 22.28 -11.50
C GLY A 362 -19.28 22.22 -13.02
N GLY A 363 -20.44 22.45 -13.65
CA GLY A 363 -20.59 22.53 -15.10
C GLY A 363 -20.99 23.94 -15.61
N PRO A 364 -21.01 24.17 -16.94
CA PRO A 364 -21.41 25.46 -17.52
C PRO A 364 -22.82 25.90 -17.12
N GLU A 365 -23.74 24.95 -16.95
CA GLU A 365 -25.10 25.12 -16.40
C GLU A 365 -25.12 25.77 -15.00
N GLU A 366 -24.05 25.58 -14.22
CA GLU A 366 -23.87 26.12 -12.87
C GLU A 366 -23.02 27.41 -12.86
N GLY A 367 -22.67 27.93 -14.05
CA GLY A 367 -21.75 29.06 -14.19
C GLY A 367 -20.29 28.70 -13.95
N VAL A 368 -19.91 27.41 -14.04
CA VAL A 368 -18.53 26.94 -13.86
C VAL A 368 -17.97 26.41 -15.18
N LEU A 369 -16.83 26.96 -15.61
CA LEU A 369 -16.11 26.47 -16.78
C LEU A 369 -14.85 25.73 -16.33
N SER A 370 -14.68 24.48 -16.76
CA SER A 370 -13.46 23.74 -16.46
C SER A 370 -12.28 24.27 -17.27
N TYR A 371 -11.15 24.58 -16.61
CA TYR A 371 -9.90 24.94 -17.31
C TYR A 371 -9.33 23.80 -18.19
N LEU A 372 -9.87 22.57 -18.08
CA LEU A 372 -9.51 21.44 -18.94
C LEU A 372 -10.37 21.33 -20.21
N SER A 373 -11.50 22.05 -20.28
CA SER A 373 -12.35 22.11 -21.47
C SER A 373 -11.65 22.86 -22.63
N PRO A 374 -12.04 22.65 -23.91
CA PRO A 374 -11.42 23.36 -25.03
C PRO A 374 -11.51 24.89 -24.87
N LEU A 375 -12.70 25.40 -24.54
CA LEU A 375 -12.94 26.83 -24.27
C LEU A 375 -12.15 27.33 -23.06
N GLY A 376 -12.17 26.59 -21.94
CA GLY A 376 -11.42 26.97 -20.74
C GLY A 376 -9.91 26.98 -20.95
N LYS A 377 -9.36 26.08 -21.79
CA LYS A 377 -7.95 26.08 -22.19
C LYS A 377 -7.58 27.26 -23.06
N ALA A 378 -8.42 27.60 -24.04
CA ALA A 378 -8.19 28.72 -24.94
C ALA A 378 -8.27 30.07 -24.22
N LEU A 379 -9.13 30.19 -23.20
CA LEU A 379 -9.28 31.41 -22.41
C LEU A 379 -8.15 31.63 -21.39
N LEU A 380 -7.37 30.61 -21.00
CA LEU A 380 -6.27 30.77 -20.05
C LEU A 380 -5.20 31.75 -20.56
N GLN A 381 -4.74 32.63 -19.67
CA GLN A 381 -3.79 33.72 -19.93
C GLN A 381 -4.32 34.87 -20.82
N GLY A 382 -5.54 34.75 -21.33
CA GLY A 382 -6.20 35.81 -22.09
C GLY A 382 -6.40 37.10 -21.28
N SER A 383 -6.47 38.23 -21.98
CA SER A 383 -6.58 39.57 -21.41
C SER A 383 -7.91 40.24 -21.77
N VAL A 384 -8.35 41.24 -21.01
CA VAL A 384 -9.58 42.01 -21.34
C VAL A 384 -9.42 42.68 -22.71
N GLY A 385 -10.44 42.52 -23.56
CA GLY A 385 -10.50 43.00 -24.94
C GLY A 385 -9.96 42.03 -25.99
N GLU A 386 -9.34 40.91 -25.57
CA GLU A 386 -8.79 39.89 -26.47
C GLU A 386 -9.89 39.04 -27.11
N GLU A 387 -9.74 38.74 -28.40
CA GLU A 387 -10.65 37.91 -29.20
C GLU A 387 -9.95 36.59 -29.52
N ILE A 388 -10.59 35.48 -29.16
CA ILE A 388 -10.02 34.14 -29.16
C ILE A 388 -10.93 33.23 -29.98
N GLU A 389 -10.37 32.58 -31.00
CA GLU A 389 -11.05 31.61 -31.84
C GLU A 389 -10.84 30.20 -31.27
N VAL A 390 -11.94 29.44 -31.10
CA VAL A 390 -11.94 28.13 -30.45
C VAL A 390 -12.69 27.12 -31.30
N GLU A 391 -12.03 26.03 -31.68
CA GLU A 391 -12.68 24.86 -32.24
C GLU A 391 -13.45 24.10 -31.15
N LEU A 392 -14.78 24.08 -31.25
CA LEU A 392 -15.67 23.26 -30.42
C LEU A 392 -16.26 22.11 -31.26
N PRO A 393 -16.77 21.03 -30.64
CA PRO A 393 -17.39 19.92 -31.36
C PRO A 393 -18.54 20.33 -32.29
N ASN A 394 -19.17 21.49 -32.04
CA ASN A 394 -20.29 22.03 -32.78
C ASN A 394 -19.87 23.08 -33.84
N GLY A 395 -18.57 23.20 -34.12
CA GLY A 395 -17.98 24.20 -35.01
C GLY A 395 -17.10 25.23 -34.29
N THR A 396 -16.39 26.04 -35.06
CA THR A 396 -15.53 27.10 -34.56
C THR A 396 -16.35 28.28 -34.03
N GLN A 397 -15.97 28.83 -32.89
CA GLN A 397 -16.59 30.02 -32.30
C GLN A 397 -15.53 31.06 -31.94
N THR A 398 -15.85 32.33 -32.15
CA THR A 398 -15.00 33.46 -31.72
C THR A 398 -15.59 34.07 -30.45
N VAL A 399 -14.80 34.14 -29.38
CA VAL A 399 -15.21 34.73 -28.10
C VAL A 399 -14.30 35.90 -27.74
N LYS A 400 -14.88 36.94 -27.14
CA LYS A 400 -14.16 38.11 -26.65
C LYS A 400 -14.20 38.15 -25.12
N ILE A 401 -13.07 38.44 -24.48
CA ILE A 401 -13.03 38.63 -23.02
C ILE A 401 -13.46 40.06 -22.68
N GLU A 402 -14.66 40.22 -22.11
CA GLU A 402 -15.23 41.50 -21.70
C GLU A 402 -14.67 41.96 -20.34
N GLU A 403 -14.52 41.03 -19.39
CA GLU A 403 -14.16 41.36 -18.00
C GLU A 403 -13.46 40.19 -17.30
N ILE A 404 -12.49 40.52 -16.44
CA ILE A 404 -11.83 39.56 -15.54
C ILE A 404 -11.98 40.08 -14.11
N SER A 405 -12.64 39.28 -13.27
CA SER A 405 -12.91 39.57 -11.86
C SER A 405 -12.50 38.38 -10.98
N ARG A 406 -12.48 38.56 -9.66
CA ARG A 406 -12.21 37.46 -8.73
C ARG A 406 -13.40 36.51 -8.65
N GLY A 407 -13.14 35.21 -8.56
CA GLY A 407 -14.17 34.23 -8.32
C GLY A 407 -14.68 34.29 -6.88
N ASN A 408 -15.94 33.89 -6.71
CA ASN A 408 -16.50 33.62 -5.40
C ASN A 408 -16.29 32.13 -5.05
N THR A 409 -16.16 31.81 -3.76
CA THR A 409 -16.19 30.42 -3.30
C THR A 409 -17.52 29.77 -3.70
N PRO A 410 -17.53 28.66 -4.46
CA PRO A 410 -18.76 27.95 -4.77
C PRO A 410 -19.41 27.46 -3.48
N THR A 411 -20.62 27.93 -3.19
CA THR A 411 -21.45 27.37 -2.12
C THR A 411 -22.24 26.20 -2.70
N ALA A 412 -22.20 25.06 -2.02
CA ALA A 412 -23.09 23.94 -2.35
C ALA A 412 -24.55 24.41 -2.25
N LYS A 413 -25.31 24.26 -3.34
CA LYS A 413 -26.77 24.37 -3.27
C LYS A 413 -27.27 23.29 -2.30
N LYS A 414 -28.08 23.71 -1.33
CA LYS A 414 -28.77 22.83 -0.38
C LYS A 414 -29.89 22.05 -1.07
#